data_AF-A0A9Q1BG98-F1
#
_entry.id   AF-A0A9Q1BG98-F1
#
_cell.length_a   1.000
_cell.length_b   1.000
_cell.length_c   1.000
_cell.angle_alpha   90.00
_cell.angle_beta   90.00
_cell.angle_gamma   90.00
#
_symmetry.space_group_name_H-M   'P 1'
#
loop_
_entity.id
_entity.type
_entity.pdbx_description
1 polymer ?
#
loop_
_entity_poly.entity_id
_entity_poly.type
_entity_poly.pdbx_seq_one_letter_code
_entity_poly.pdbx_strand_id
1 'polypeptide(L)'
;MSRQGGTCMWINPFTKALLEQLGHTTYLIPGNAIPVMDIKRPTHISTIICDVSYPGSRHLVDPGIRWPHNEAVPLNFERESPEYKVHKLRTKFFKTEDGNLVLGIPSSIQASESQVISDSNGENWQIKMAYWLKDRMTWSTYVGLWQDAAKHGLPFPRGFESLLFFTFLNEKKINIVSSDGKTHATFYSLKDHTTERIMMTKKELMNFFVEHYPQYSVKKLEEVFEVCKLV
;
A
#
# COMPACT_ATOMS: atom_id res chain seq x y z
N MET A 1 7.27 -8.54 20.15
CA MET A 1 6.26 -8.19 19.13
C MET A 1 5.60 -9.47 18.63
N SER A 2 4.30 -9.46 18.33
CA SER A 2 3.52 -10.63 17.89
C SER A 2 3.90 -11.19 16.51
N ARG A 3 4.90 -10.61 15.81
CA ARG A 3 5.33 -10.97 14.44
C ARG A 3 4.20 -10.88 13.40
N GLN A 4 3.17 -10.09 13.68
CA GLN A 4 2.03 -9.89 12.79
C GLN A 4 2.29 -8.71 11.85
N GLY A 5 1.79 -8.81 10.62
CA GLY A 5 1.77 -7.70 9.68
C GLY A 5 0.69 -6.67 10.03
N GLY A 6 0.45 -5.73 9.13
CA GLY A 6 -0.61 -4.74 9.29
C GLY A 6 -0.96 -4.06 7.97
N THR A 7 -2.00 -3.23 7.99
CA THR A 7 -2.33 -2.35 6.87
C THR A 7 -1.41 -1.12 6.88
N CYS A 8 -1.55 -0.24 5.89
CA CYS A 8 -0.90 1.08 5.90
C CYS A 8 -1.19 1.88 7.18
N MET A 9 -2.36 1.67 7.80
CA MET A 9 -2.76 2.28 9.07
C MET A 9 -1.94 1.82 10.26
N TRP A 10 -1.22 0.69 10.17
CA TRP A 10 -0.34 0.17 11.22
C TRP A 10 1.12 0.34 10.85
N ILE A 11 1.49 -0.06 9.63
CA ILE A 11 2.89 -0.11 9.18
C ILE A 11 3.50 1.29 9.12
N ASN A 12 2.78 2.28 8.58
CA ASN A 12 3.34 3.61 8.39
C ASN A 12 3.49 4.40 9.71
N PRO A 13 2.53 4.38 10.65
CA PRO A 13 2.73 4.94 11.99
C PRO A 13 3.83 4.26 12.80
N PHE A 14 3.95 2.94 12.70
CA PHE A 14 5.07 2.21 13.31
C PHE A 14 6.40 2.67 12.71
N THR A 15 6.48 2.77 11.38
CA THR A 15 7.68 3.24 10.67
C THR A 15 8.04 4.66 11.07
N LYS A 16 7.04 5.56 11.18
CA LYS A 16 7.24 6.92 11.70
C LYS A 16 7.86 6.90 13.09
N ALA A 17 7.26 6.18 14.03
CA ALA A 17 7.75 6.10 15.40
C ALA A 17 9.19 5.54 15.47
N LEU A 18 9.48 4.51 14.67
CA LEU A 18 10.84 3.97 14.56
C LEU A 18 11.84 5.01 14.05
N LEU A 19 11.51 5.74 12.98
CA LEU A 19 12.38 6.78 12.42
C LEU A 19 12.62 7.93 13.42
N GLU A 20 11.61 8.32 14.19
CA GLU A 20 11.76 9.32 15.26
C GLU A 20 12.68 8.83 16.39
N GLN A 21 12.58 7.56 16.77
CA GLN A 21 13.50 6.95 17.75
C GLN A 21 14.95 6.90 17.23
N LEU A 22 15.13 6.84 15.91
CA LEU A 22 16.45 6.94 15.26
C LEU A 22 16.94 8.41 15.11
N GLY A 23 16.17 9.39 15.61
CA GLY A 23 16.55 10.81 15.60
C GLY A 23 16.11 11.58 14.36
N HIS A 24 15.27 10.99 13.50
CA HIS A 24 14.77 11.69 12.32
C HIS A 24 13.52 12.52 12.60
N THR A 25 13.43 13.69 11.98
CA THR A 25 12.21 14.50 11.94
C THR A 25 11.22 13.88 10.95
N THR A 26 10.02 13.53 11.40
CA THR A 26 9.00 12.91 10.55
C THR A 26 7.59 13.45 10.82
N TYR A 27 6.68 13.24 9.86
CA TYR A 27 5.25 13.47 10.05
C TYR A 27 4.41 12.54 9.15
N LEU A 28 3.16 12.30 9.53
CA LEU A 28 2.22 11.55 8.71
C LEU A 28 1.54 12.47 7.70
N ILE A 29 1.23 11.95 6.52
CA ILE A 29 0.38 12.58 5.51
C ILE A 29 -0.78 11.65 5.13
N PRO A 30 -1.97 12.20 4.85
CA PRO A 30 -3.09 11.43 4.32
C PRO A 30 -2.93 11.13 2.82
N GLY A 31 -3.67 10.13 2.35
CA GLY A 31 -3.82 9.81 0.95
C GLY A 31 -5.05 8.97 0.65
N ASN A 32 -5.29 8.73 -0.64
CA ASN A 32 -6.39 7.90 -1.14
C ASN A 32 -5.97 7.02 -2.31
N ALA A 33 -6.37 5.74 -2.27
CA ALA A 33 -6.23 4.86 -3.42
C ALA A 33 -7.27 5.20 -4.51
N ILE A 34 -7.05 4.80 -5.76
CA ILE A 34 -8.09 4.80 -6.80
C ILE A 34 -8.87 3.47 -6.72
N PRO A 35 -10.22 3.49 -6.70
CA PRO A 35 -11.13 4.58 -7.11
C PRO A 35 -11.64 5.47 -5.96
N VAL A 36 -11.08 5.39 -4.76
CA VAL A 36 -11.62 6.08 -3.58
C VAL A 36 -11.19 7.56 -3.46
N MET A 37 -10.67 8.16 -4.53
CA MET A 37 -10.27 9.59 -4.53
C MET A 37 -11.43 10.53 -4.25
N ASP A 38 -12.67 10.15 -4.60
CA ASP A 38 -13.87 10.96 -4.33
C ASP A 38 -14.35 10.86 -2.87
N ILE A 39 -13.73 10.00 -2.06
CA ILE A 39 -14.06 9.88 -0.64
C ILE A 39 -13.38 11.02 0.12
N LYS A 40 -14.20 11.86 0.77
CA LYS A 40 -13.75 12.96 1.66
C LYS A 40 -12.90 12.51 2.86
N ARG A 41 -12.77 11.21 3.09
CA ARG A 41 -12.02 10.60 4.20
C ARG A 41 -10.77 9.91 3.63
N PRO A 42 -9.58 10.13 4.22
CA PRO A 42 -8.38 9.44 3.80
C PRO A 42 -8.49 7.94 4.06
N THR A 43 -8.07 7.16 3.08
CA THR A 43 -8.06 5.69 3.09
C THR A 43 -6.65 5.12 3.17
N HIS A 44 -5.65 5.99 3.05
CA HIS A 44 -4.24 5.68 3.18
C HIS A 44 -3.56 6.75 4.04
N ILE A 45 -2.48 6.36 4.69
CA ILE A 45 -1.58 7.26 5.38
C ILE A 45 -0.16 6.90 5.01
N SER A 46 0.73 7.87 4.95
CA SER A 46 2.14 7.67 4.62
C SER A 46 3.03 8.54 5.49
N THR A 47 4.33 8.29 5.47
CA THR A 47 5.30 9.03 6.30
C THR A 47 6.18 9.92 5.43
N ILE A 48 6.33 11.18 5.84
CA ILE A 48 7.40 12.05 5.34
C ILE A 48 8.52 12.08 6.35
N ILE A 49 9.75 11.89 5.87
CA ILE A 49 10.98 12.11 6.61
C ILE A 49 11.67 13.39 6.08
N CYS A 50 12.20 14.19 6.99
CA CYS A 50 12.87 15.45 6.69
C CYS A 50 14.38 15.35 6.94
N ASP A 51 15.14 16.24 6.30
CA ASP A 51 16.55 16.50 6.58
C ASP A 51 17.49 15.30 6.42
N VAL A 52 17.12 14.34 5.55
CA VAL A 52 17.91 13.11 5.31
C VAL A 52 19.13 13.38 4.42
N SER A 53 18.93 14.03 3.28
CA SER A 53 19.99 14.22 2.28
C SER A 53 20.69 15.57 2.44
N TYR A 54 19.93 16.58 2.88
CA TYR A 54 20.39 17.93 3.19
C TYR A 54 19.30 18.66 4.01
N PRO A 55 19.63 19.74 4.75
CA PRO A 55 18.63 20.54 5.45
C PRO A 55 17.51 21.03 4.53
N GLY A 56 16.26 20.78 4.89
CA GLY A 56 15.06 21.07 4.11
C GLY A 56 14.64 19.96 3.14
N SER A 57 15.44 18.92 2.95
CA SER A 57 15.06 17.78 2.08
C SER A 57 13.85 17.03 2.67
N ARG A 58 12.98 16.54 1.79
CA ARG A 58 11.81 15.72 2.17
C ARG A 58 11.76 14.47 1.33
N HIS A 59 11.49 13.34 1.98
CA HIS A 59 11.31 12.06 1.29
C HIS A 59 10.03 11.37 1.76
N LEU A 60 9.33 10.72 0.84
CA LEU A 60 8.21 9.84 1.14
C LEU A 60 8.73 8.45 1.52
N VAL A 61 8.26 7.92 2.64
CA VAL A 61 8.55 6.59 3.15
C VAL A 61 7.23 5.86 3.36
N ASP A 62 6.96 4.86 2.51
CA ASP A 62 5.67 4.16 2.48
C ASP A 62 5.81 2.63 2.39
N PRO A 63 6.32 1.96 3.44
CA PRO A 63 6.37 0.50 3.47
C PRO A 63 4.98 -0.15 3.56
N GLY A 64 3.94 0.60 3.92
CA GLY A 64 2.56 0.12 4.04
C GLY A 64 1.79 0.03 2.72
N ILE A 65 2.37 0.46 1.60
CA ILE A 65 1.70 0.46 0.30
C ILE A 65 1.79 -0.90 -0.44
N ARG A 66 0.76 -1.20 -1.23
CA ARG A 66 0.71 -2.40 -2.09
C ARG A 66 1.75 -2.41 -3.22
N TRP A 67 2.19 -1.23 -3.68
CA TRP A 67 3.18 -1.06 -4.73
C TRP A 67 4.52 -0.70 -4.11
N PRO A 68 5.32 -1.70 -3.69
CA PRO A 68 6.50 -1.49 -2.89
C PRO A 68 7.51 -0.57 -3.59
N HIS A 69 8.16 0.25 -2.78
CA HIS A 69 9.39 0.95 -3.15
C HIS A 69 10.43 0.55 -2.10
N ASN A 70 11.63 0.17 -2.56
CA ASN A 70 12.69 -0.27 -1.66
C ASN A 70 13.52 0.91 -1.09
N GLU A 71 13.19 2.12 -1.50
CA GLU A 71 13.93 3.34 -1.20
C GLU A 71 12.95 4.47 -0.84
N ALA A 72 13.42 5.41 -0.02
CA ALA A 72 12.69 6.63 0.28
C ALA A 72 12.66 7.52 -0.96
N VAL A 73 11.48 8.01 -1.35
CA VAL A 73 11.27 8.76 -2.60
C VAL A 73 11.56 10.24 -2.35
N PRO A 74 12.61 10.85 -2.95
CA PRO A 74 12.89 12.27 -2.79
C PRO A 74 11.77 13.12 -3.39
N LEU A 75 11.36 14.19 -2.70
CA LEU A 75 10.27 15.08 -3.12
C LEU A 75 10.77 16.38 -3.79
N ASN A 76 12.03 16.42 -4.21
CA ASN A 76 12.68 17.60 -4.80
C ASN A 76 12.56 17.70 -6.34
N PHE A 77 11.87 16.78 -7.00
CA PHE A 77 11.60 16.87 -8.44
C PHE A 77 10.50 17.90 -8.77
N GLU A 78 10.52 18.51 -9.96
CA GLU A 78 9.56 19.57 -10.31
C GLU A 78 8.19 19.02 -10.72
N ARG A 79 8.16 18.10 -11.69
CA ARG A 79 6.92 17.51 -12.23
C ARG A 79 6.79 16.03 -11.91
N GLU A 80 7.84 15.26 -12.18
CA GLU A 80 7.82 13.80 -12.07
C GLU A 80 9.12 13.26 -11.49
N SER A 81 9.00 12.16 -10.73
CA SER A 81 10.15 11.44 -10.21
C SER A 81 10.83 10.61 -11.31
N PRO A 82 12.05 10.10 -11.08
CA PRO A 82 12.54 8.92 -11.80
C PRO A 82 11.55 7.76 -11.70
N GLU A 83 11.66 6.82 -12.62
CA GLU A 83 10.90 5.58 -12.54
C GLU A 83 11.51 4.65 -11.50
N TYR A 84 10.68 4.20 -10.55
CA TYR A 84 11.02 3.17 -9.59
C TYR A 84 10.60 1.80 -10.10
N LYS A 85 11.52 0.85 -10.05
CA LYS A 85 11.31 -0.53 -10.48
C LYS A 85 11.51 -1.49 -9.32
N VAL A 86 10.45 -2.22 -8.99
CA VAL A 86 10.52 -3.39 -8.11
C VAL A 86 9.99 -4.58 -8.91
N HIS A 87 10.92 -5.30 -9.55
CA HIS A 87 10.64 -6.33 -10.56
C HIS A 87 9.92 -5.76 -11.80
N LYS A 88 8.83 -6.41 -12.23
CA LYS A 88 7.95 -5.93 -13.30
C LYS A 88 7.06 -4.76 -12.85
N LEU A 89 7.04 -4.43 -11.56
CA LEU A 89 6.27 -3.29 -11.07
C LEU A 89 7.07 -2.03 -11.32
N ARG A 90 6.61 -1.28 -12.31
CA ARG A 90 7.08 0.06 -12.62
C ARG A 90 6.14 1.04 -11.93
N THR A 91 6.72 2.05 -11.31
CA THR A 91 5.98 3.09 -10.61
C THR A 91 6.67 4.41 -10.81
N LYS A 92 5.90 5.48 -10.92
CA LYS A 92 6.42 6.84 -11.06
C LYS A 92 5.54 7.78 -10.26
N PHE A 93 6.13 8.81 -9.68
CA PHE A 93 5.41 9.80 -8.92
C PHE A 93 5.31 11.10 -9.70
N PHE A 94 4.17 11.77 -9.58
CA PHE A 94 3.91 13.03 -10.25
C PHE A 94 3.39 14.04 -9.25
N LYS A 95 3.82 15.29 -9.39
CA LYS A 95 3.23 16.42 -8.67
C LYS A 95 2.03 16.93 -9.46
N THR A 96 0.89 17.08 -8.80
CA THR A 96 -0.29 17.74 -9.37
C THR A 96 -0.11 19.25 -9.33
N GLU A 97 -0.92 20.00 -10.09
CA GLU A 97 -0.92 21.47 -10.07
C GLU A 97 -1.15 22.03 -8.66
N ASP A 98 -2.01 21.38 -7.87
CA ASP A 98 -2.26 21.72 -6.48
C ASP A 98 -1.11 21.37 -5.52
N GLY A 99 0.00 20.82 -6.02
CA GLY A 99 1.17 20.43 -5.23
C GLY A 99 0.99 19.15 -4.41
N ASN A 100 -0.03 18.34 -4.74
CA ASN A 100 -0.16 16.98 -4.21
C ASN A 100 0.71 16.01 -4.99
N LEU A 101 0.88 14.80 -4.46
CA LEU A 101 1.65 13.74 -5.10
C LEU A 101 0.69 12.65 -5.58
N VAL A 102 0.89 12.12 -6.77
CA VAL A 102 0.19 10.93 -7.24
C VAL A 102 1.18 9.84 -7.65
N LEU A 103 0.85 8.60 -7.31
CA LEU A 103 1.57 7.40 -7.77
C LEU A 103 0.89 6.87 -9.03
N GLY A 104 1.64 6.79 -10.11
CA GLY A 104 1.24 6.14 -11.35
C GLY A 104 1.88 4.77 -11.53
N ILE A 105 1.16 3.85 -12.18
CA ILE A 105 1.71 2.62 -12.77
C ILE A 105 1.50 2.68 -14.29
N PRO A 106 2.28 1.97 -15.13
CA PRO A 106 2.06 1.99 -16.57
C PRO A 106 0.62 1.64 -16.92
N SER A 107 -0.02 2.47 -17.73
CA SER A 107 -1.42 2.27 -18.10
C SER A 107 -1.54 1.07 -19.03
N SER A 108 -2.38 0.10 -18.68
CA SER A 108 -2.97 -0.78 -19.70
C SER A 108 -4.06 0.00 -20.46
N ILE A 109 -4.39 -0.42 -21.67
CA ILE A 109 -5.30 0.25 -22.65
C ILE A 109 -6.74 0.54 -22.12
N GLN A 110 -7.07 0.14 -20.88
CA GLN A 110 -8.43 0.20 -20.30
C GLN A 110 -8.59 1.14 -19.09
N ALA A 111 -7.66 2.05 -18.81
CA ALA A 111 -7.87 3.05 -17.76
C ALA A 111 -8.82 4.17 -18.22
N SER A 112 -9.71 4.65 -17.35
CA SER A 112 -10.50 5.85 -17.64
C SER A 112 -9.57 7.06 -17.81
N GLU A 113 -9.85 7.93 -18.77
CA GLU A 113 -9.01 9.10 -19.09
C GLU A 113 -8.73 9.99 -17.86
N SER A 114 -9.69 10.12 -16.94
CA SER A 114 -9.56 10.90 -15.69
C SER A 114 -8.57 10.32 -14.67
N GLN A 115 -8.01 9.14 -14.91
CA GLN A 115 -7.08 8.45 -14.03
C GLN A 115 -5.74 8.21 -14.72
N VAL A 116 -5.42 8.95 -15.78
CA VAL A 116 -4.19 8.82 -16.53
C VAL A 116 -3.41 10.14 -16.49
N ILE A 117 -2.10 10.04 -16.30
CA ILE A 117 -1.16 11.15 -16.44
C ILE A 117 -0.05 10.74 -17.40
N SER A 118 0.30 11.63 -18.33
CA SER A 118 1.41 11.40 -19.25
C SER A 118 2.70 11.97 -18.68
N ASP A 119 3.80 11.23 -18.85
CA ASP A 119 5.12 11.69 -18.46
C ASP A 119 5.81 12.55 -19.54
N SER A 120 7.05 12.98 -19.30
CA SER A 120 7.81 13.80 -20.26
C SER A 120 8.07 13.11 -21.60
N ASN A 121 8.00 11.78 -21.65
CA ASN A 121 8.23 10.98 -22.85
C ASN A 121 6.92 10.61 -23.57
N GLY A 122 5.78 11.08 -23.07
CA GLY A 122 4.45 10.74 -23.59
C GLY A 122 3.97 9.35 -23.18
N GLU A 123 4.63 8.67 -22.23
CA GLU A 123 4.11 7.41 -21.68
C GLU A 123 2.95 7.70 -20.73
N ASN A 124 1.88 6.92 -20.84
CA ASN A 124 0.67 7.06 -20.02
C ASN A 124 0.75 6.21 -18.75
N TRP A 125 0.53 6.85 -17.61
CA TRP A 125 0.56 6.26 -16.29
C TRP A 125 -0.81 6.32 -15.64
N GLN A 126 -1.38 5.18 -15.28
CA GLN A 126 -2.61 5.10 -14.52
C GLN A 126 -2.34 5.45 -13.05
N ILE A 127 -3.03 6.47 -12.53
CA ILE A 127 -3.00 6.90 -11.14
C ILE A 127 -3.61 5.82 -10.25
N LYS A 128 -2.90 5.47 -9.17
CA LYS A 128 -3.31 4.45 -8.18
C LYS A 128 -3.41 4.96 -6.76
N MET A 129 -2.68 6.02 -6.43
CA MET A 129 -2.67 6.63 -5.11
C MET A 129 -2.47 8.14 -5.25
N ALA A 130 -3.16 8.91 -4.43
CA ALA A 130 -2.89 10.32 -4.21
C ALA A 130 -2.44 10.55 -2.76
N TYR A 131 -1.51 11.48 -2.55
CA TYR A 131 -1.02 11.89 -1.24
C TYR A 131 -1.13 13.40 -1.08
N TRP A 132 -1.68 13.85 0.04
CA TRP A 132 -1.90 15.26 0.31
C TRP A 132 -0.69 15.84 1.04
N LEU A 133 0.34 16.22 0.29
CA LEU A 133 1.64 16.64 0.83
C LEU A 133 1.57 17.87 1.75
N LYS A 134 0.53 18.69 1.59
CA LYS A 134 0.29 19.90 2.39
C LYS A 134 -0.37 19.58 3.74
N ASP A 135 -1.03 18.43 3.85
CA ASP A 135 -1.81 18.06 5.02
C ASP A 135 -0.95 17.25 5.98
N ARG A 136 -0.43 17.91 7.03
CA ARG A 136 0.29 17.22 8.11
C ARG A 136 -0.71 16.65 9.09
N MET A 137 -0.71 15.32 9.23
CA MET A 137 -1.59 14.64 10.16
C MET A 137 -0.98 14.60 11.56
N THR A 138 -1.69 15.14 12.54
CA THR A 138 -1.34 15.01 13.96
C THR A 138 -1.63 13.59 14.45
N TRP A 139 -1.00 13.18 15.55
CA TRP A 139 -1.30 11.89 16.17
C TRP A 139 -2.78 11.78 16.57
N SER A 140 -3.37 12.84 17.13
CA SER A 140 -4.80 12.88 17.47
C SER A 140 -5.70 12.71 16.24
N THR A 141 -5.35 13.33 15.11
CA THR A 141 -6.11 13.16 13.85
C THR A 141 -6.04 11.73 13.35
N TYR A 142 -4.85 11.10 13.40
CA TYR A 142 -4.67 9.70 13.04
C TYR A 142 -5.48 8.75 13.95
N VAL A 143 -5.41 8.95 15.27
CA VAL A 143 -6.17 8.14 16.24
C VAL A 143 -7.67 8.28 16.01
N GLY A 144 -8.15 9.51 15.76
CA GLY A 144 -9.56 9.76 15.43
C GLY A 144 -10.01 9.05 14.16
N LEU A 145 -9.18 9.08 13.10
CA LEU A 145 -9.45 8.35 11.86
C LEU A 145 -9.52 6.83 12.09
N TRP A 146 -8.60 6.29 12.89
CA TRP A 146 -8.59 4.86 13.21
C TRP A 146 -9.81 4.44 14.03
N GLN A 147 -10.20 5.24 15.02
CA GLN A 147 -11.40 4.99 15.83
C GLN A 147 -12.68 5.05 14.99
N ASP A 148 -12.78 6.03 14.09
CA ASP A 148 -13.89 6.13 13.13
C ASP A 148 -13.93 4.90 12.22
N ALA A 149 -12.79 4.49 11.66
CA ALA A 149 -12.68 3.28 10.84
C ALA A 149 -13.03 1.99 11.62
N ALA A 150 -12.64 1.89 12.89
CA ALA A 150 -12.98 0.74 13.73
C ALA A 150 -14.49 0.69 14.04
N LYS A 151 -15.13 1.85 14.18
CA LYS A 151 -16.57 1.96 14.50
C LYS A 151 -17.47 1.78 13.26
N HIS A 152 -17.05 2.31 12.13
CA HIS A 152 -17.87 2.39 10.91
C HIS A 152 -17.40 1.46 9.79
N GLY A 153 -16.31 0.73 10.01
CA GLY A 153 -15.55 0.07 8.96
C GLY A 153 -14.65 1.08 8.23
N LEU A 154 -13.54 0.59 7.67
CA LEU A 154 -12.84 1.37 6.65
C LEU A 154 -13.81 1.61 5.48
N PRO A 155 -13.71 2.74 4.77
CA PRO A 155 -14.52 3.04 3.58
C PRO A 155 -14.08 2.18 2.38
N PHE A 156 -13.87 0.88 2.61
CA PHE A 156 -13.97 -0.08 1.53
C PHE A 156 -15.44 -0.11 1.07
N PRO A 157 -15.70 -0.28 -0.22
CA PRO A 157 -17.05 -0.43 -0.73
C PRO A 157 -17.83 -1.46 0.11
N ARG A 158 -19.09 -1.18 0.48
CA ARG A 158 -19.95 -2.15 1.19
C ARG A 158 -19.88 -3.50 0.45
N GLY A 159 -19.61 -4.58 1.19
CA GLY A 159 -19.43 -5.93 0.62
C GLY A 159 -17.98 -6.41 0.52
N PHE A 160 -16.99 -5.66 1.01
CA PHE A 160 -15.60 -6.10 1.05
C PHE A 160 -15.33 -7.10 2.20
N GLU A 161 -16.00 -8.26 2.18
CA GLU A 161 -15.74 -9.41 3.05
C GLU A 161 -14.55 -10.23 2.51
N SER A 162 -13.45 -9.54 2.29
CA SER A 162 -12.35 -10.02 1.47
C SER A 162 -11.07 -10.14 2.28
N LEU A 163 -10.41 -11.29 2.19
CA LEU A 163 -9.04 -11.42 2.66
C LEU A 163 -8.11 -10.68 1.69
N LEU A 164 -7.36 -9.70 2.20
CA LEU A 164 -6.23 -9.10 1.49
C LEU A 164 -4.95 -9.37 2.26
N PHE A 165 -4.00 -10.04 1.62
CA PHE A 165 -2.71 -10.34 2.22
C PHE A 165 -1.60 -10.12 1.19
N PHE A 166 -0.63 -9.30 1.55
CA PHE A 166 0.51 -8.92 0.71
C PHE A 166 1.79 -9.14 1.50
N THR A 167 2.77 -9.79 0.88
CA THR A 167 4.01 -10.18 1.56
C THR A 167 5.16 -10.38 0.58
N PHE A 168 6.36 -10.44 1.12
CA PHE A 168 7.55 -10.94 0.45
C PHE A 168 8.04 -12.20 1.14
N LEU A 169 8.25 -13.27 0.37
CA LEU A 169 8.69 -14.56 0.87
C LEU A 169 9.58 -15.23 -0.18
N ASN A 170 10.79 -15.67 0.21
CA ASN A 170 11.70 -16.46 -0.62
C ASN A 170 11.90 -15.89 -2.04
N GLU A 171 12.29 -14.62 -2.15
CA GLU A 171 12.43 -13.95 -3.44
C GLU A 171 11.14 -14.00 -4.27
N LYS A 172 9.97 -13.93 -3.62
CA LYS A 172 8.69 -13.71 -4.27
C LYS A 172 7.92 -12.60 -3.59
N LYS A 173 7.22 -11.78 -4.37
CA LYS A 173 6.09 -10.99 -3.87
C LYS A 173 4.85 -11.85 -4.01
N ILE A 174 4.05 -11.94 -2.95
CA ILE A 174 2.83 -12.74 -2.93
C ILE A 174 1.66 -11.82 -2.64
N ASN A 175 0.64 -11.88 -3.49
CA ASN A 175 -0.64 -11.22 -3.29
C ASN A 175 -1.71 -12.30 -3.15
N ILE A 176 -2.34 -12.40 -1.99
CA ILE A 176 -3.51 -13.24 -1.76
C ILE A 176 -4.71 -12.31 -1.63
N VAL A 177 -5.70 -12.53 -2.50
CA VAL A 177 -6.95 -11.77 -2.51
C VAL A 177 -8.09 -12.76 -2.54
N SER A 178 -9.02 -12.64 -1.59
CA SER A 178 -10.29 -13.35 -1.66
C SER A 178 -11.45 -12.40 -1.90
N SER A 179 -12.36 -12.79 -2.79
CA SER A 179 -13.63 -12.11 -3.05
C SER A 179 -14.65 -13.18 -3.41
N ASP A 180 -15.88 -13.03 -2.93
CA ASP A 180 -17.01 -13.89 -3.28
C ASP A 180 -16.73 -15.39 -3.08
N GLY A 181 -16.07 -15.72 -1.95
CA GLY A 181 -15.69 -17.09 -1.57
C GLY A 181 -14.54 -17.70 -2.38
N LYS A 182 -14.00 -17.00 -3.39
CA LYS A 182 -12.85 -17.46 -4.18
C LYS A 182 -11.58 -16.81 -3.68
N THR A 183 -10.50 -17.58 -3.60
CA THR A 183 -9.17 -17.05 -3.23
C THR A 183 -8.21 -17.18 -4.40
N HIS A 184 -7.62 -16.06 -4.81
CA HIS A 184 -6.55 -16.01 -5.79
C HIS A 184 -5.23 -15.66 -5.10
N ALA A 185 -4.20 -16.46 -5.36
CA ALA A 185 -2.83 -16.12 -5.02
C ALA A 185 -2.08 -15.78 -6.30
N THR A 186 -1.38 -14.64 -6.30
CA THR A 186 -0.46 -14.25 -7.36
C THR A 186 0.95 -14.20 -6.80
N PHE A 187 1.83 -15.00 -7.38
CA PHE A 187 3.24 -15.09 -7.02
C PHE A 187 4.04 -14.38 -8.11
N TYR A 188 4.78 -13.35 -7.73
CA TYR A 188 5.73 -12.68 -8.60
C TYR A 188 7.12 -13.09 -8.17
N SER A 189 7.81 -13.85 -9.02
CA SER A 189 9.19 -14.23 -8.76
C SER A 189 10.11 -13.03 -8.96
N LEU A 190 10.94 -12.78 -7.95
CA LEU A 190 11.87 -11.66 -7.94
C LEU A 190 13.11 -11.94 -8.81
N LYS A 191 13.47 -13.22 -8.95
CA LYS A 191 14.68 -13.71 -9.63
C LYS A 191 14.54 -13.79 -11.15
N ASP A 192 13.46 -14.39 -11.65
CA ASP A 192 13.24 -14.62 -13.09
C ASP A 192 12.12 -13.75 -13.67
N HIS A 193 11.56 -12.87 -12.85
CA HIS A 193 10.47 -11.96 -13.21
C HIS A 193 9.20 -12.68 -13.72
N THR A 194 9.00 -13.95 -13.41
CA THR A 194 7.77 -14.67 -13.78
C THR A 194 6.60 -14.29 -12.88
N THR A 195 5.38 -14.42 -13.41
CA THR A 195 4.15 -14.23 -12.66
C THR A 195 3.32 -15.50 -12.77
N GLU A 196 2.96 -16.07 -11.63
CA GLU A 196 2.07 -17.22 -11.53
C GLU A 196 0.80 -16.78 -10.78
N ARG A 197 -0.36 -17.20 -11.29
CA ARG A 197 -1.65 -16.97 -10.63
C ARG A 197 -2.37 -18.30 -10.47
N ILE A 198 -2.70 -18.63 -9.22
CA ILE A 198 -3.44 -19.84 -8.89
C ILE A 198 -4.71 -19.50 -8.11
N MET A 199 -5.70 -20.38 -8.18
CA MET A 199 -6.78 -20.39 -7.20
C MET A 199 -6.37 -21.30 -6.04
N MET A 200 -6.66 -20.88 -4.82
CA MET A 200 -6.40 -21.67 -3.63
C MET A 200 -7.73 -22.03 -2.96
N THR A 201 -7.87 -23.29 -2.58
CA THR A 201 -8.91 -23.75 -1.65
C THR A 201 -8.63 -23.25 -0.24
N LYS A 202 -9.65 -23.24 0.63
CA LYS A 202 -9.47 -22.95 2.07
C LYS A 202 -8.37 -23.80 2.72
N LYS A 203 -8.27 -25.08 2.35
CA LYS A 203 -7.26 -26.02 2.88
C LYS A 203 -5.84 -25.65 2.43
N GLU A 204 -5.65 -25.36 1.14
CA GLU A 204 -4.33 -24.94 0.62
C GLU A 204 -3.90 -23.62 1.24
N LEU A 205 -4.84 -22.68 1.40
CA LEU A 205 -4.56 -21.41 2.04
C LEU A 205 -4.19 -21.57 3.52
N MET A 206 -4.89 -22.43 4.26
CA MET A 206 -4.55 -22.77 5.64
C MET A 206 -3.13 -23.32 5.73
N ASN A 207 -2.79 -24.31 4.90
CA ASN A 207 -1.47 -24.92 4.87
C ASN A 207 -0.39 -23.88 4.57
N PHE A 208 -0.61 -23.01 3.60
CA PHE A 208 0.30 -21.91 3.27
C PHE A 208 0.58 -20.99 4.48
N PHE A 209 -0.46 -20.59 5.21
CA PHE A 209 -0.27 -19.74 6.39
C PHE A 209 0.42 -20.46 7.54
N VAL A 210 0.06 -21.72 7.81
CA VAL A 210 0.70 -22.50 8.88
C VAL A 210 2.18 -22.75 8.59
N GLU A 211 2.52 -23.05 7.33
CA GLU A 211 3.89 -23.30 6.91
C GLU A 211 4.77 -22.04 6.95
N HIS A 212 4.28 -20.93 6.41
CA HIS A 212 5.11 -19.74 6.20
C HIS A 212 4.89 -18.62 7.22
N TYR A 213 3.79 -18.66 7.96
CA TYR A 213 3.40 -17.63 8.94
C TYR A 213 2.92 -18.28 10.26
N PRO A 214 3.78 -19.07 10.94
CA PRO A 214 3.41 -19.83 12.15
C PRO A 214 3.02 -18.95 13.35
N GLN A 215 3.20 -17.63 13.26
CA GLN A 215 2.67 -16.68 14.23
C GLN A 215 1.13 -16.61 14.24
N TYR A 216 0.45 -17.06 13.18
CA TYR A 216 -1.00 -17.16 13.13
C TYR A 216 -1.43 -18.55 13.59
N SER A 217 -2.08 -18.63 14.75
CA SER A 217 -2.68 -19.89 15.21
C SER A 217 -3.78 -20.35 14.25
N VAL A 218 -3.92 -21.67 14.07
CA VAL A 218 -4.98 -22.28 13.25
C VAL A 218 -6.36 -21.72 13.60
N LYS A 219 -6.71 -21.69 14.90
CA LYS A 219 -7.97 -21.10 15.39
C LYS A 219 -8.20 -19.68 14.87
N LYS A 220 -7.16 -18.84 14.89
CA LYS A 220 -7.27 -17.45 14.42
C LYS A 220 -7.50 -17.38 12.91
N LEU A 221 -6.83 -18.24 12.15
CA LEU A 221 -7.02 -18.33 10.70
C LEU A 221 -8.44 -18.81 10.36
N GLU A 222 -8.97 -19.78 11.11
CA GLU A 222 -10.36 -20.25 10.97
C GLU A 222 -11.37 -19.11 11.19
N GLU A 223 -11.22 -18.35 12.28
CA GLU A 223 -12.06 -17.16 12.54
C GLU A 223 -12.02 -16.16 11.37
N VAL A 224 -10.83 -15.89 10.81
CA VAL A 224 -10.68 -14.98 9.67
C VAL A 224 -11.35 -15.55 8.42
N PHE A 225 -11.18 -16.85 8.15
CA PHE A 225 -11.74 -17.49 6.97
C PHE A 225 -13.27 -17.55 7.01
N GLU A 226 -13.86 -17.68 8.21
CA GLU A 226 -15.31 -17.58 8.41
C GLU A 226 -15.84 -16.18 8.11
N VAL A 227 -15.17 -15.14 8.64
CA VAL A 227 -15.54 -13.74 8.37
C VAL A 227 -15.43 -13.40 6.88
N CYS A 228 -14.41 -13.92 6.20
CA CYS A 228 -14.21 -13.76 4.76
C CYS A 228 -15.06 -14.71 3.90
N LYS A 229 -15.91 -15.56 4.51
CA LYS A 229 -16.78 -16.53 3.81
C LYS A 229 -16.03 -17.41 2.80
N LEU A 230 -14.82 -17.84 3.14
CA LEU A 230 -14.01 -18.70 2.28
C LEU A 230 -14.59 -20.11 2.22
N VAL A 231 -14.79 -20.63 1.01
CA VAL A 231 -15.28 -21.99 0.74
C VAL A 231 -14.10 -22.95 0.52
#